data_AF-A0A533SAV5-F1
#
_entry.id   AF-A0A533SAV5-F1
#
_cell.length_a   1.000
_cell.length_b   1.000
_cell.length_c   1.000
_cell.angle_alpha   90.00
_cell.angle_beta   90.00
_cell.angle_gamma   90.00
#
_symmetry.space_group_name_H-M   'P 1'
#
loop_
_entity.id
_entity.type
_entity.pdbx_description
1 polymer ?
#
loop_
_entity_poly.entity_id
_entity_poly.type
_entity_poly.pdbx_seq_one_letter_code
_entity_poly.pdbx_strand_id
1 'polypeptide(L)' 'LETRQAASVEVCTLLDKPDRRKIKVNVKYNGFTIPDEFLVGYGLDFNECYRHLPEVYVLKKEIYSD' A
#
# COMPACT_ATOMS: atom_id res chain seq x y z
N LEU A 1 -1.69 -18.67 5.89
CA LEU A 1 -2.58 -19.03 4.76
C LEU A 1 -2.11 -20.33 4.11
N GLU A 2 -0.81 -20.45 3.82
CA GLU A 2 -0.20 -21.68 3.28
C GLU A 2 -0.45 -22.93 4.12
N THR A 3 -0.46 -22.80 5.46
CA THR A 3 -0.71 -23.91 6.39
C THR A 3 -2.13 -24.50 6.32
N ARG A 4 -3.05 -23.88 5.56
CA ARG A 4 -4.46 -24.30 5.44
C ARG A 4 -4.75 -25.12 4.18
N GLN A 5 -3.72 -25.67 3.52
CA GLN A 5 -3.85 -26.54 2.34
C GLN A 5 -4.55 -25.89 1.14
N ALA A 6 -4.33 -24.59 0.91
CA ALA A 6 -4.75 -23.95 -0.33
C ALA A 6 -3.96 -24.49 -1.54
N ALA A 7 -4.59 -24.62 -2.71
CA ALA A 7 -3.92 -25.07 -3.92
C ALA A 7 -2.80 -24.13 -4.39
N SER A 8 -2.95 -22.82 -4.15
CA SER A 8 -1.90 -21.81 -4.31
C SER A 8 -2.22 -20.58 -3.45
N VAL A 9 -1.20 -19.78 -3.14
CA VAL A 9 -1.32 -18.49 -2.46
C VAL A 9 -0.44 -17.49 -3.21
N GLU A 10 -1.03 -16.37 -3.63
CA GLU A 10 -0.34 -15.34 -4.41
C GLU A 10 -0.71 -13.96 -3.86
N VAL A 11 0.18 -12.97 -4.03
CA VAL A 11 -0.04 -11.61 -3.56
C VAL A 11 -0.32 -10.68 -4.74
N CYS A 12 -1.39 -9.88 -4.62
CA CYS A 12 -1.71 -8.76 -5.48
C CYS A 12 -1.68 -7.47 -4.64
N THR A 13 -1.02 -6.43 -5.14
CA THR A 13 -1.03 -5.10 -4.52
C THR A 13 -1.29 -4.03 -5.56
N LEU A 14 -2.02 -2.99 -5.16
CA LEU A 14 -2.21 -1.80 -6.00
C LEU A 14 -0.95 -0.93 -6.04
N LEU A 15 -0.29 -0.76 -4.88
CA LEU A 15 0.86 0.12 -4.72
C LEU A 15 2.01 -0.67 -4.08
N ASP A 16 3.19 -0.59 -4.68
CA ASP A 16 4.43 -1.18 -4.15
C ASP A 16 5.50 -0.12 -3.95
N LYS A 17 6.09 -0.10 -2.76
CA LYS A 17 7.23 0.75 -2.37
C LYS A 17 8.45 -0.14 -2.14
N PRO A 18 9.17 -0.54 -3.19
CA PRO A 18 10.28 -1.49 -3.07
C PRO A 18 11.38 -0.98 -2.14
N ASP A 19 11.61 0.34 -2.10
CA ASP A 19 12.67 0.95 -1.26
C ASP A 19 12.42 0.79 0.25
N ARG A 20 11.18 0.55 0.68
CA ARG A 20 10.85 0.34 2.11
C ARG A 20 10.88 -1.13 2.54
N ARG A 21 11.26 -2.02 1.64
CA ARG A 21 11.11 -3.46 1.83
C ARG A 21 12.13 -3.98 2.84
N LYS A 22 11.64 -4.43 3.99
CA LYS A 22 12.48 -5.05 5.04
C LYS A 22 12.71 -6.54 4.81
N ILE A 23 11.78 -7.19 4.13
CA ILE A 23 11.84 -8.63 3.82
C ILE A 23 11.43 -8.88 2.38
N LYS A 24 11.98 -9.93 1.77
CA LYS A 24 11.54 -10.34 0.43
C LYS A 24 10.11 -10.86 0.51
N VAL A 25 9.22 -10.28 -0.29
CA VAL A 25 7.84 -10.75 -0.48
C VAL A 25 7.61 -10.87 -1.97
N ASN A 26 7.19 -12.04 -2.43
CA ASN A 26 6.90 -12.26 -3.85
C ASN A 26 5.52 -11.69 -4.18
N VAL A 27 5.49 -10.52 -4.83
CA VAL A 27 4.25 -9.90 -5.31
C VAL A 27 4.08 -10.30 -6.77
N LYS A 28 3.09 -11.15 -7.05
CA LYS A 28 2.84 -11.65 -8.40
C LYS A 28 2.11 -10.64 -9.28
N TYR A 29 1.21 -9.88 -8.68
CA TYR A 29 0.43 -8.86 -9.39
C TYR A 29 0.68 -7.50 -8.72
N ASN A 30 1.31 -6.60 -9.46
CA ASN A 30 1.60 -5.24 -9.00
C ASN A 30 0.86 -4.25 -9.89
N GLY A 31 0.12 -3.32 -9.29
CA GLY A 31 -0.51 -2.20 -10.00
C GLY A 31 0.52 -1.12 -10.36
N PHE A 32 1.11 -0.49 -9.34
CA PHE A 32 2.02 0.63 -9.51
C PHE A 32 3.19 0.57 -8.53
N THR A 33 4.40 0.78 -9.05
CA THR A 33 5.57 1.04 -8.21
C THR A 33 5.69 2.54 -7.98
N ILE A 34 5.82 2.94 -6.71
CA ILE A 34 5.77 4.34 -6.28
C ILE A 34 6.96 4.68 -5.35
N PRO A 35 7.37 5.95 -5.28
CA PRO A 35 8.36 6.41 -4.31
C PRO A 35 7.82 6.37 -2.87
N ASP A 36 8.69 6.61 -1.89
CA ASP A 36 8.29 6.68 -0.49
C ASP A 36 7.62 8.02 -0.13
N GLU A 37 6.33 8.14 -0.49
CA GLU A 37 5.48 9.30 -0.15
C GLU A 37 4.36 8.92 0.81
N PHE A 38 3.90 9.82 1.69
CA PHE A 38 2.74 9.52 2.53
C PHE A 38 1.46 9.59 1.69
N LEU A 39 0.78 8.46 1.48
CA LEU A 39 -0.39 8.36 0.60
C LEU A 39 -1.69 8.15 1.36
N VAL A 40 -2.77 8.76 0.87
CA VAL A 40 -4.16 8.62 1.36
C VAL A 40 -5.12 8.44 0.19
N GLY A 41 -6.36 8.03 0.46
CA GLY A 41 -7.36 7.79 -0.58
C GLY A 41 -7.40 6.34 -1.06
N TYR A 42 -8.47 5.97 -1.77
CA TYR A 42 -8.70 4.61 -2.25
C TYR A 42 -8.57 3.54 -1.14
N GLY A 43 -9.13 3.83 0.04
CA GLY A 43 -9.04 2.98 1.23
C GLY A 43 -7.83 3.24 2.14
N LEU A 44 -6.79 3.93 1.67
CA LEU A 44 -5.68 4.41 2.51
C LEU A 44 -6.11 5.61 3.36
N ASP A 45 -5.59 5.69 4.57
CA ASP A 45 -6.01 6.68 5.54
C ASP A 45 -4.88 7.43 6.22
N PHE A 46 -5.26 8.55 6.84
CA PHE A 46 -4.52 9.20 7.91
C PHE A 46 -5.52 9.57 9.00
N ASN A 47 -5.33 9.07 10.23
CA ASN A 47 -6.26 9.23 11.35
C ASN A 47 -7.72 8.90 10.94
N GLU A 48 -7.92 7.75 10.28
CA GLU A 48 -9.21 7.27 9.78
C GLU A 48 -9.90 8.15 8.72
N CYS A 49 -9.26 9.25 8.32
CA CYS A 49 -9.76 10.16 7.30
C CYS A 49 -9.29 9.75 5.90
N TYR A 50 -9.89 10.34 4.87
CA TYR A 50 -9.49 10.26 3.45
C TYR A 50 -9.71 8.93 2.71
N ARG A 51 -10.08 7.82 3.38
CA ARG A 51 -10.35 6.51 2.75
C ARG A 51 -11.33 6.56 1.56
N HIS A 52 -12.31 7.46 1.62
CA HIS A 52 -13.40 7.57 0.66
C HIS A 52 -13.02 8.28 -0.65
N LEU A 53 -11.83 8.89 -0.72
CA LEU A 53 -11.41 9.58 -1.93
C LEU A 53 -11.23 8.57 -3.09
N PRO A 54 -11.70 8.88 -4.31
CA PRO A 54 -11.76 7.92 -5.41
C PRO A 54 -10.40 7.60 -6.03
N GLU A 55 -9.39 8.41 -5.73
CA GLU A 55 -8.02 8.28 -6.24
C GLU A 55 -7.02 8.23 -5.08
N VAL A 56 -5.75 8.02 -5.41
CA VAL A 56 -4.63 8.01 -4.46
C VAL A 56 -3.94 9.36 -4.49
N TYR A 57 -3.74 9.97 -3.33
CA TYR A 57 -3.18 11.31 -3.17
C TYR A 57 -1.95 11.30 -2.26
N VAL A 58 -1.02 12.23 -2.49
CA VAL A 58 0.09 12.51 -1.57
C VAL A 58 -0.39 13.49 -0.50
N LEU A 59 -0.27 13.10 0.78
CA LEU A 59 -0.61 13.96 1.91
C LEU A 59 0.47 15.02 2.10
N LYS A 60 0.07 16.27 2.32
CA LYS A 60 1.02 17.37 2.57
C LYS A 60 1.74 17.15 3.91
N LYS A 61 3.05 17.37 3.94
CA LYS A 61 3.90 17.22 5.14
C LYS A 61 3.41 17.99 6.36
N GLU A 62 2.90 19.20 6.14
CA GLU A 62 2.32 20.09 7.17
C GLU A 62 1.17 19.44 7.97
N ILE A 63 0.52 18.39 7.43
CA ILE A 63 -0.62 17.74 8.07
C ILE A 63 -0.18 16.69 9.09
N TYR A 64 1.03 16.14 8.95
CA TYR A 64 1.50 15.00 9.75
C TYR A 64 2.90 15.20 10.35
N SER A 65 3.51 16.35 10.13
CA SER A 65 4.81 16.72 10.70
C SER A 65 4.62 17.95 11.58
N ASP A 66 4.99 17.83 12.85
CA ASP A 66 5.07 18.95 13.81
C ASP A 66 6.32 19.82 13.55
#